data_AF-D0A0Y9-F1
#
_entry.id   AF-D0A0Y9-F1
#
_cell.length_a   1.000
_cell.length_b   1.000
_cell.length_c   1.000
_cell.angle_alpha   90.00
_cell.angle_beta   90.00
_cell.angle_gamma   90.00
#
_symmetry.space_group_name_H-M   'P 1'
#
loop_
_entity.id
_entity.type
_entity.pdbx_description
1 polymer ?
#
loop_
_entity_poly.entity_id
_entity_poly.type
_entity_poly.pdbx_seq_one_letter_code
_entity_poly.pdbx_strand_id
1 'polypeptide(L)'
;MLQAGTKKFLREYGSTCAPLFLALGVCLICCLPAACPKENFIDENAISVSRVPVITGMLGELHMDTRISQYTRVVRGRRSVGSESIAVYVNAAFEPSVVLANHLIYVLREKENMACDTNFYFFNDTSKDWPIPDSFVRAAIVINVTSFHTNNLCFNVFGANGMQPNQDLFNLAVAIAEKWRFNIDVLCQNPYISFSTSRPIYEHYFLALQTALVAPLRYQPWYKMRSRGISLLAISTEKSERRTKSSYGYNMAAAHEQLIATLSYLHERFHHSTSVWIPLSVDQYVEYDVIQFATILFVASLLSTCYSIYEVEGFSFSPCAALVSATGLVALVSTLNFGTAGFFVSSGVLTVGLGAFAWDMSWGAINAVVLCLLIILQPVAGLVMGFGATLQLQFIHVRCRKWHVLLIGAILSWIVLIALTEVMKAKLFDTETTAGVYFSFFLYPNALWISSRLIRSTLGA
;
A
#
# COMPACT_ATOMS: atom_id res chain seq x y z
N MET A 1 10.71 -41.59 -13.73
CA MET A 1 11.16 -41.65 -12.32
C MET A 1 10.80 -40.41 -11.52
N LEU A 2 11.10 -39.19 -11.99
CA LEU A 2 10.74 -37.95 -11.27
C LEU A 2 9.24 -37.86 -10.93
N GLN A 3 8.34 -38.02 -11.92
CA GLN A 3 6.88 -37.96 -11.68
C GLN A 3 6.35 -38.99 -10.66
N ALA A 4 6.94 -40.20 -10.63
CA ALA A 4 6.56 -41.23 -9.66
C ALA A 4 7.04 -40.86 -8.25
N GLY A 5 8.25 -40.29 -8.14
CA GLY A 5 8.78 -39.75 -6.89
C GLY A 5 7.97 -38.55 -6.37
N THR A 6 7.63 -37.59 -7.22
CA THR A 6 6.81 -36.42 -6.85
C THR A 6 5.41 -36.84 -6.41
N LYS A 7 4.79 -37.81 -7.10
CA LYS A 7 3.47 -38.32 -6.73
C LYS A 7 3.48 -39.08 -5.41
N LYS A 8 4.53 -39.86 -5.14
CA LYS A 8 4.71 -40.55 -3.85
C LYS A 8 4.93 -39.54 -2.72
N PHE A 9 5.79 -38.55 -2.93
CA PHE A 9 6.06 -37.49 -1.96
C PHE A 9 4.81 -36.66 -1.63
N LEU A 10 4.04 -36.23 -2.64
CA LEU A 10 2.79 -35.48 -2.43
C LEU A 10 1.76 -36.29 -1.63
N ARG A 11 1.68 -37.60 -1.87
CA ARG A 11 0.77 -38.49 -1.15
C ARG A 11 1.20 -38.76 0.29
N GLU A 12 2.50 -38.72 0.58
CA GLU A 12 3.03 -38.96 1.94
C GLU A 12 3.08 -37.68 2.79
N TYR A 13 3.36 -36.52 2.17
CA TYR A 13 3.67 -35.29 2.89
C TYR A 13 2.78 -34.10 2.53
N GLY A 14 2.08 -34.14 1.39
CA GLY A 14 1.35 -32.99 0.84
C GLY A 14 0.28 -32.43 1.76
N SER A 15 -0.39 -33.28 2.54
CA SER A 15 -1.41 -32.87 3.52
C SER A 15 -0.83 -32.54 4.89
N THR A 16 0.47 -32.67 5.13
CA THR A 16 1.05 -32.50 6.47
C THR A 16 1.91 -31.26 6.64
N CYS A 17 2.33 -30.65 5.53
CA CYS A 17 3.27 -29.54 5.52
C CYS A 17 2.63 -28.16 5.73
N ALA A 18 1.30 -28.03 5.73
CA ALA A 18 0.59 -26.76 5.92
C ALA A 18 1.13 -25.92 7.10
N PRO A 19 1.18 -26.42 8.35
CA PRO A 19 1.68 -25.61 9.48
C PRO A 19 3.17 -25.23 9.33
N LEU A 20 3.97 -26.06 8.66
CA LEU A 20 5.38 -25.75 8.38
C LEU A 20 5.49 -24.58 7.39
N PHE A 21 4.72 -24.61 6.30
CA PHE A 21 4.71 -23.51 5.32
C PHE A 21 4.22 -22.21 5.93
N LEU A 22 3.17 -22.25 6.75
CA LEU A 22 2.71 -21.08 7.51
C LEU A 22 3.83 -20.54 8.42
N ALA A 23 4.47 -21.40 9.22
CA ALA A 23 5.54 -20.99 10.13
C ALA A 23 6.72 -20.38 9.38
N LEU A 24 7.17 -21.01 8.29
CA LEU A 24 8.25 -20.48 7.44
C LEU A 24 7.88 -19.14 6.82
N GLY A 25 6.63 -18.97 6.36
CA GLY A 25 6.14 -17.70 5.82
C GLY A 25 6.16 -16.59 6.85
N VAL A 26 5.71 -16.88 8.09
CA VAL A 26 5.75 -15.93 9.21
C VAL A 26 7.20 -15.57 9.58
N CYS A 27 8.06 -16.58 9.73
CA CYS A 27 9.48 -16.37 10.01
C CYS A 27 10.13 -15.49 8.92
N LEU A 28 9.80 -15.71 7.64
CA LEU A 28 10.33 -14.89 6.55
C LEU A 28 9.93 -13.43 6.76
N ILE A 29 8.64 -13.13 6.93
CA ILE A 29 8.14 -11.75 7.15
C ILE A 29 8.81 -11.07 8.34
N CYS A 30 8.98 -11.80 9.45
CA CYS A 30 9.59 -11.25 10.66
C CYS A 30 11.10 -11.06 10.54
N CYS A 31 11.79 -11.86 9.72
CA CYS A 31 13.25 -11.77 9.55
C CYS A 31 13.66 -10.79 8.45
N LEU A 32 12.77 -10.47 7.49
CA LEU A 32 13.08 -9.61 6.35
C LEU A 32 13.79 -8.29 6.70
N PRO A 33 13.35 -7.50 7.70
CA PRO A 33 14.01 -6.23 8.02
C PRO A 33 15.47 -6.38 8.44
N ALA A 34 15.83 -7.50 9.06
CA ALA A 34 17.18 -7.76 9.53
C ALA A 34 18.05 -8.54 8.53
N ALA A 35 17.44 -9.44 7.75
CA ALA A 35 18.17 -10.37 6.89
C ALA A 35 18.43 -9.81 5.47
N CYS A 36 17.51 -8.99 4.95
CA CYS A 36 17.57 -8.50 3.57
C CYS A 36 17.37 -6.98 3.44
N PRO A 37 17.96 -6.13 4.31
CA PRO A 37 17.91 -4.69 4.08
C PRO A 37 18.74 -4.34 2.83
N LYS A 38 18.18 -3.50 1.96
CA LYS A 38 18.91 -2.87 0.85
C LYS A 38 19.01 -1.37 1.09
N GLU A 39 20.16 -0.80 0.71
CA GLU A 39 20.38 0.64 0.73
C GLU A 39 19.68 1.30 -0.46
N ASN A 40 19.12 2.49 -0.25
CA ASN A 40 18.48 3.27 -1.30
C ASN A 40 19.52 3.75 -2.33
N PHE A 41 19.25 3.54 -3.60
CA PHE A 41 20.04 4.02 -4.74
C PHE A 41 19.13 4.51 -5.86
N ILE A 42 19.65 5.35 -6.76
CA ILE A 42 18.89 5.79 -7.94
C ILE A 42 19.42 5.01 -9.14
N ASP A 43 18.56 4.22 -9.77
CA ASP A 43 18.88 3.46 -10.98
C ASP A 43 18.73 4.35 -12.24
N GLU A 44 19.75 5.17 -12.50
CA GLU A 44 19.81 5.92 -13.77
C GLU A 44 20.41 5.03 -14.87
N ASN A 45 19.58 4.55 -15.79
CA ASN A 45 20.03 3.82 -16.99
C ASN A 45 20.92 2.57 -16.71
N ALA A 46 20.63 1.78 -15.67
CA ALA A 46 21.46 0.64 -15.23
C ALA A 46 22.86 1.03 -14.71
N ILE A 47 23.06 2.31 -14.39
CA ILE A 47 24.20 2.80 -13.64
C ILE A 47 23.66 3.27 -12.29
N SER A 48 24.08 2.61 -11.22
CA SER A 48 23.74 3.04 -9.86
C SER A 48 24.40 4.40 -9.59
N VAL A 49 23.62 5.47 -9.59
CA VAL A 49 24.12 6.82 -9.30
C VAL A 49 23.73 7.17 -7.87
N SER A 50 24.73 7.35 -7.01
CA SER A 50 24.50 7.72 -5.60
C SER A 50 24.20 9.21 -5.41
N ARG A 51 24.41 10.06 -6.43
CA ARG A 51 24.22 11.52 -6.34
C ARG A 51 23.71 12.13 -7.64
N VAL A 52 22.54 12.73 -7.58
CA VAL A 52 21.91 13.45 -8.71
C VAL A 52 22.64 14.80 -8.92
N PRO A 53 23.05 15.13 -10.17
CA PRO A 53 23.66 16.41 -10.48
C PRO A 53 22.67 17.55 -10.24
N VAL A 54 23.18 18.65 -9.70
CA VAL A 54 22.31 19.74 -9.22
C VAL A 54 22.21 20.82 -10.27
N ILE A 55 20.99 21.00 -10.78
CA ILE A 55 20.64 22.04 -11.74
C ILE A 55 19.74 23.06 -11.04
N THR A 56 20.32 23.95 -10.26
CA THR A 56 19.59 25.06 -9.62
C THR A 56 19.85 26.37 -10.35
N GLY A 57 18.79 27.17 -10.53
CA GLY A 57 18.95 28.57 -10.92
C GLY A 57 19.63 29.39 -9.81
N MET A 58 20.44 30.39 -10.18
CA MET A 58 21.13 31.30 -9.26
C MET A 58 20.20 32.36 -8.61
N LEU A 59 18.93 32.05 -8.34
CA LEU A 59 18.07 32.97 -7.61
C LEU A 59 18.22 32.67 -6.12
N GLY A 60 18.51 33.70 -5.31
CA GLY A 60 18.82 33.57 -3.88
C GLY A 60 17.65 33.92 -2.94
N GLU A 61 16.52 34.39 -3.48
CA GLU A 61 15.38 34.85 -2.68
C GLU A 61 14.04 34.28 -3.17
N LEU A 62 13.18 33.91 -2.20
CA LEU A 62 11.84 33.38 -2.46
C LEU A 62 10.93 34.51 -2.96
N HIS A 63 10.19 34.25 -4.03
CA HIS A 63 9.23 35.19 -4.59
C HIS A 63 7.91 35.08 -3.80
N MET A 64 7.64 36.05 -2.92
CA MET A 64 6.51 36.06 -2.00
C MET A 64 5.19 36.50 -2.67
N ASP A 65 4.75 35.79 -3.71
CA ASP A 65 3.46 36.02 -4.36
C ASP A 65 2.40 35.01 -3.88
N THR A 66 1.36 35.50 -3.24
CA THR A 66 0.26 34.71 -2.67
C THR A 66 -0.97 34.64 -3.59
N ARG A 67 -0.93 35.28 -4.76
CA ARG A 67 -2.10 35.40 -5.64
C ARG A 67 -2.24 34.17 -6.54
N ILE A 68 -3.47 33.67 -6.63
CA ILE A 68 -3.85 32.66 -7.63
C ILE A 68 -4.53 33.40 -8.78
N SER A 69 -3.77 33.78 -9.80
CA SER A 69 -4.32 34.48 -10.98
C SER A 69 -5.20 33.55 -11.83
N GLN A 70 -4.87 32.26 -11.87
CA GLN A 70 -5.59 31.21 -12.58
C GLN A 70 -5.42 29.91 -11.79
N TYR A 71 -6.50 29.13 -11.67
CA TYR A 71 -6.48 27.83 -10.98
C TYR A 71 -5.71 26.76 -11.76
N THR A 72 -5.38 27.01 -13.03
CA THR A 72 -4.51 26.17 -13.84
C THR A 72 -3.51 27.07 -14.55
N ARG A 73 -2.22 26.76 -14.41
CA ARG A 73 -1.12 27.49 -15.05
C ARG A 73 -0.18 26.50 -15.69
N VAL A 74 0.35 26.82 -16.87
CA VAL A 74 1.25 25.92 -17.60
C VAL A 74 2.57 26.64 -17.86
N VAL A 75 3.67 26.00 -17.47
CA VAL A 75 5.02 26.41 -17.88
C VAL A 75 5.44 25.50 -19.03
N ARG A 76 5.52 26.06 -20.24
CA ARG A 76 5.88 25.31 -21.44
C ARG A 76 7.38 24.98 -21.45
N GLY A 77 7.72 23.72 -21.63
CA GLY A 77 9.11 23.31 -21.83
C GLY A 77 9.54 23.65 -23.26
N ARG A 78 10.64 24.38 -23.45
CA ARG A 78 11.07 24.79 -24.80
C ARG A 78 11.55 23.62 -25.68
N ARG A 79 11.86 22.47 -25.07
CA ARG A 79 12.19 21.21 -25.75
C ARG A 79 11.06 20.17 -25.67
N SER A 80 9.89 20.58 -25.18
CA SER A 80 8.72 19.71 -25.06
C SER A 80 8.19 19.33 -26.44
N VAL A 81 8.13 18.03 -26.73
CA VAL A 81 7.46 17.48 -27.91
C VAL A 81 5.93 17.44 -27.76
N GLY A 82 5.38 17.93 -26.64
CA GLY A 82 3.94 18.06 -26.38
C GLY A 82 3.22 16.77 -25.96
N SER A 83 3.91 15.63 -25.88
CA SER A 83 3.29 14.33 -25.55
C SER A 83 3.19 14.04 -24.04
N GLU A 84 4.03 14.66 -23.21
CA GLU A 84 4.17 14.35 -21.78
C GLU A 84 4.24 15.62 -20.92
N SER A 85 3.68 15.55 -19.71
CA SER A 85 3.73 16.65 -18.74
C SER A 85 4.06 16.19 -17.32
N ILE A 86 4.57 17.11 -16.51
CA ILE A 86 4.64 17.00 -15.05
C ILE A 86 3.43 17.73 -14.49
N ALA A 87 2.65 17.06 -13.64
CA ALA A 87 1.51 17.67 -12.97
C ALA A 87 1.89 18.07 -11.54
N VAL A 88 1.73 19.34 -11.18
CA VAL A 88 2.00 19.89 -9.85
C VAL A 88 0.69 20.35 -9.23
N TYR A 89 0.23 19.65 -8.21
CA TYR A 89 -0.97 19.95 -7.44
C TYR A 89 -0.60 20.78 -6.24
N VAL A 90 -1.18 21.97 -6.14
CA VAL A 90 -0.87 22.95 -5.11
C VAL A 90 -2.10 23.11 -4.22
N ASN A 91 -1.93 22.83 -2.93
CA ASN A 91 -2.99 23.06 -1.97
C ASN A 91 -3.16 24.56 -1.71
N ALA A 92 -4.19 25.15 -2.30
CA ALA A 92 -4.54 26.56 -2.18
C ALA A 92 -5.07 26.93 -0.78
N ALA A 93 -5.36 25.96 0.09
CA ALA A 93 -5.72 26.24 1.49
C ALA A 93 -4.54 26.80 2.29
N PHE A 94 -3.30 26.57 1.84
CA PHE A 94 -2.09 27.01 2.53
C PHE A 94 -1.33 28.07 1.74
N GLU A 95 -1.23 29.28 2.29
CA GLU A 95 -0.49 30.40 1.70
C GLU A 95 0.96 30.02 1.32
N PRO A 96 1.74 29.30 2.16
CA PRO A 96 3.11 28.89 1.78
C PRO A 96 3.16 27.97 0.55
N SER A 97 2.15 27.12 0.34
CA SER A 97 2.06 26.29 -0.87
C SER A 97 1.87 27.13 -2.12
N VAL A 98 1.02 28.17 -2.04
CA VAL A 98 0.78 29.10 -3.15
C VAL A 98 2.02 29.92 -3.47
N VAL A 99 2.70 30.45 -2.44
CA VAL A 99 3.96 31.19 -2.59
C VAL A 99 5.03 30.33 -3.27
N LEU A 100 5.20 29.09 -2.79
CA LEU A 100 6.15 28.15 -3.35
C LEU A 100 5.83 27.86 -4.83
N ALA A 101 4.56 27.60 -5.16
CA ALA A 101 4.14 27.34 -6.54
C ALA A 101 4.39 28.55 -7.46
N ASN A 102 4.05 29.77 -7.02
CA ASN A 102 4.26 30.97 -7.82
C ASN A 102 5.75 31.25 -8.06
N HIS A 103 6.59 31.03 -7.03
CA HIS A 103 8.04 31.10 -7.20
C HIS A 103 8.56 30.04 -8.19
N LEU A 104 8.10 28.78 -8.09
CA LEU A 104 8.47 27.73 -9.05
C LEU A 104 8.06 28.08 -10.47
N ILE A 105 6.84 28.62 -10.67
CA ILE A 105 6.39 29.07 -11.99
C ILE A 105 7.31 30.17 -12.54
N TYR A 106 7.70 31.13 -11.70
CA TYR A 106 8.63 32.19 -12.11
C TYR A 106 9.98 31.63 -12.53
N VAL A 107 10.60 30.79 -11.69
CA VAL A 107 11.94 30.22 -11.95
C VAL A 107 11.94 29.27 -13.15
N LEU A 108 10.92 28.42 -13.28
CA LEU A 108 10.85 27.46 -14.37
C LEU A 108 10.62 28.13 -15.74
N ARG A 109 9.99 29.31 -15.80
CA ARG A 109 9.84 30.07 -17.06
C ARG A 109 11.18 30.53 -17.64
N GLU A 110 12.15 30.81 -16.78
CA GLU A 110 13.50 31.22 -17.17
C GLU A 110 14.36 30.02 -17.61
N LYS A 111 13.95 28.77 -17.30
CA LYS A 111 14.68 27.57 -17.72
C LYS A 111 14.43 27.24 -19.19
N GLU A 112 15.48 27.34 -20.00
CA GLU A 112 15.38 27.09 -21.44
C GLU A 112 15.37 25.61 -21.83
N ASN A 113 15.79 24.69 -20.95
CA ASN A 113 16.08 23.31 -21.33
C ASN A 113 15.03 22.28 -20.86
N MET A 114 13.93 22.70 -20.23
CA MET A 114 12.87 21.76 -19.81
C MET A 114 12.33 20.95 -21.00
N ALA A 115 12.34 19.62 -20.86
CA ALA A 115 11.96 18.67 -21.92
C ALA A 115 10.49 18.24 -21.88
N CYS A 116 9.72 18.69 -20.88
CA CYS A 116 8.28 18.49 -20.78
C CYS A 116 7.59 19.73 -20.20
N ASP A 117 6.29 19.84 -20.43
CA ASP A 117 5.48 20.91 -19.86
C ASP A 117 5.21 20.64 -18.38
N THR A 118 5.21 21.70 -17.56
CA THR A 118 4.84 21.60 -16.14
C THR A 118 3.49 22.29 -15.93
N ASN A 119 2.48 21.49 -15.60
CA ASN A 119 1.11 21.94 -15.34
C ASN A 119 0.91 22.13 -13.84
N PHE A 120 0.63 23.36 -13.41
CA PHE A 120 0.28 23.70 -12.04
C PHE A 120 -1.25 23.76 -11.89
N TYR A 121 -1.79 23.00 -10.94
CA TYR A 121 -3.19 22.95 -10.58
C TYR A 121 -3.38 23.39 -9.15
N PHE A 122 -4.05 24.52 -8.93
CA PHE A 122 -4.41 25.00 -7.60
C PHE A 122 -5.75 24.39 -7.22
N PHE A 123 -5.76 23.58 -6.15
CA PHE A 123 -6.96 22.92 -5.63
C PHE A 123 -7.15 23.29 -4.16
N ASN A 124 -8.38 23.17 -3.64
CA ASN A 124 -8.64 23.33 -2.22
C ASN A 124 -8.79 21.96 -1.56
N ASP A 125 -8.40 21.80 -0.30
CA ASP A 125 -8.46 20.51 0.44
C ASP A 125 -9.86 19.87 0.45
N THR A 126 -10.92 20.64 0.19
CA THR A 126 -12.30 20.19 0.12
C THR A 126 -12.75 19.77 -1.29
N SER A 127 -11.94 19.98 -2.32
CA SER A 127 -12.26 19.62 -3.70
C SER A 127 -12.24 18.10 -3.90
N LYS A 128 -13.42 17.52 -4.15
CA LYS A 128 -13.58 16.07 -4.38
C LYS A 128 -12.88 15.57 -5.65
N ASP A 129 -12.78 16.42 -6.66
CA ASP A 129 -12.16 16.09 -7.94
C ASP A 129 -11.03 17.08 -8.23
N TRP A 130 -9.81 16.57 -8.38
CA TRP A 130 -8.69 17.36 -8.85
C TRP A 130 -8.69 17.40 -10.37
N PRO A 131 -8.24 18.51 -10.99
CA PRO A 131 -8.09 18.57 -12.44
C PRO A 131 -7.16 17.47 -12.94
N ILE A 132 -7.56 16.74 -13.99
CA ILE A 132 -6.74 15.70 -14.61
C ILE A 132 -6.21 16.25 -15.94
N PRO A 133 -4.89 16.20 -16.20
CA PRO A 133 -4.33 16.62 -17.48
C PRO A 133 -4.85 15.75 -18.62
N ASP A 134 -5.17 16.37 -19.76
CA ASP A 134 -5.56 15.64 -20.98
C ASP A 134 -4.37 14.93 -21.67
N SER A 135 -3.14 15.30 -21.29
CA SER A 135 -1.88 14.71 -21.77
C SER A 135 -1.38 13.59 -20.85
N PHE A 136 -0.43 12.79 -21.33
CA PHE A 136 0.21 11.78 -20.48
C PHE A 136 1.02 12.47 -19.37
N VAL A 137 0.76 12.06 -18.13
CA VAL A 137 1.48 12.58 -16.96
C VAL A 137 2.65 11.66 -16.67
N ARG A 138 3.86 12.21 -16.73
CA ARG A 138 5.10 11.49 -16.40
C ARG A 138 5.25 11.30 -14.88
N ALA A 139 5.02 12.37 -14.12
CA ALA A 139 5.04 12.37 -12.66
C ALA A 139 4.02 13.38 -12.13
N ALA A 140 3.45 13.08 -10.97
CA ALA A 140 2.57 13.98 -10.24
C ALA A 140 3.25 14.39 -8.94
N ILE A 141 3.30 15.68 -8.63
CA ILE A 141 3.82 16.22 -7.38
C ILE A 141 2.67 16.91 -6.65
N VAL A 142 2.49 16.62 -5.37
CA VAL A 142 1.55 17.34 -4.51
C VAL A 142 2.34 18.20 -3.54
N ILE A 143 2.13 19.51 -3.59
CA ILE A 143 2.72 20.49 -2.70
C ILE A 143 1.69 20.83 -1.63
N ASN A 144 1.97 20.39 -0.41
CA ASN A 144 1.15 20.62 0.78
C ASN A 144 2.01 21.21 1.92
N VAL A 145 2.64 22.34 1.62
CA VAL A 145 3.49 23.10 2.55
C VAL A 145 2.60 24.05 3.35
N THR A 146 2.49 23.79 4.65
CA THR A 146 1.72 24.58 5.62
C THR A 146 2.55 25.69 6.25
N SER A 147 3.88 25.61 6.22
CA SER A 147 4.78 26.61 6.81
C SER A 147 6.18 26.56 6.22
N PHE A 148 6.81 27.73 6.03
CA PHE A 148 8.24 27.83 5.73
C PHE A 148 9.13 27.79 6.98
N HIS A 149 8.55 27.75 8.18
CA HIS A 149 9.26 27.78 9.46
C HIS A 149 9.53 26.40 10.04
N THR A 150 9.72 25.41 9.17
CA THR A 150 10.10 24.05 9.54
C THR A 150 11.07 23.50 8.51
N ASN A 151 12.01 22.68 8.97
CA ASN A 151 12.87 21.88 8.11
C ASN A 151 12.43 20.40 8.10
N ASN A 152 11.25 20.09 8.62
CA ASN A 152 10.70 18.73 8.62
C ASN A 152 9.81 18.53 7.39
N LEU A 153 10.18 17.60 6.52
CA LEU A 153 9.44 17.23 5.32
C LEU A 153 8.89 15.81 5.43
N CYS A 154 7.65 15.68 5.00
CA CYS A 154 6.92 14.44 4.88
C CYS A 154 6.81 14.05 3.42
N PHE A 155 7.40 12.91 3.07
CA PHE A 155 7.30 12.33 1.73
C PHE A 155 6.37 11.15 1.69
N ASN A 156 5.71 10.98 0.55
CA ASN A 156 5.06 9.73 0.22
C ASN A 156 5.01 9.56 -1.29
N VAL A 157 5.15 8.33 -1.75
CA VAL A 157 5.09 7.97 -3.16
C VAL A 157 3.99 6.95 -3.38
N PHE A 158 3.01 7.29 -4.22
CA PHE A 158 1.84 6.46 -4.49
C PHE A 158 1.60 6.24 -5.97
N GLY A 159 1.30 4.99 -6.34
CA GLY A 159 0.89 4.61 -7.68
C GLY A 159 -0.61 4.54 -7.83
N ALA A 160 -1.02 4.17 -9.04
CA ALA A 160 -2.38 3.70 -9.27
C ALA A 160 -2.68 2.54 -8.30
N ASN A 161 -3.79 2.62 -7.56
CA ASN A 161 -4.23 1.66 -6.54
C ASN A 161 -3.47 1.69 -5.19
N GLY A 162 -2.69 2.74 -4.92
CA GLY A 162 -2.01 2.95 -3.63
C GLY A 162 -0.83 2.00 -3.37
N MET A 163 -0.34 1.32 -4.42
CA MET A 163 0.99 0.68 -4.41
C MET A 163 2.07 1.78 -4.26
N GLN A 164 3.26 1.44 -3.79
CA GLN A 164 4.43 2.34 -3.81
C GLN A 164 5.28 2.02 -5.05
N PRO A 165 4.92 2.50 -6.25
CA PRO A 165 5.71 2.27 -7.44
C PRO A 165 7.01 3.07 -7.36
N ASN A 166 8.02 2.61 -8.11
CA ASN A 166 9.18 3.40 -8.49
C ASN A 166 9.93 4.02 -7.30
N GLN A 167 10.80 3.21 -6.72
CA GLN A 167 11.66 3.62 -5.63
C GLN A 167 12.61 4.77 -6.00
N ASP A 168 13.00 4.90 -7.27
CA ASP A 168 13.94 5.94 -7.70
C ASP A 168 13.37 7.36 -7.54
N LEU A 169 12.07 7.56 -7.76
CA LEU A 169 11.44 8.86 -7.52
C LEU A 169 11.51 9.25 -6.04
N PHE A 170 11.29 8.27 -5.16
CA PHE A 170 11.41 8.46 -3.73
C PHE A 170 12.87 8.74 -3.32
N ASN A 171 13.81 7.93 -3.79
CA ASN A 171 15.24 8.07 -3.50
C ASN A 171 15.78 9.41 -4.02
N LEU A 172 15.34 9.85 -5.20
CA LEU A 172 15.63 11.17 -5.75
C LEU A 172 15.13 12.29 -4.82
N ALA A 173 13.88 12.21 -4.37
CA ALA A 173 13.28 13.21 -3.48
C ALA A 173 14.03 13.28 -2.14
N VAL A 174 14.36 12.12 -1.56
CA VAL A 174 15.16 12.00 -0.34
C VAL A 174 16.54 12.64 -0.54
N ALA A 175 17.29 12.22 -1.56
CA ALA A 175 18.64 12.73 -1.81
C ALA A 175 18.68 14.26 -2.03
N ILE A 176 17.68 14.81 -2.73
CA ILE A 176 17.54 16.26 -2.90
C ILE A 176 17.25 16.92 -1.55
N ALA A 177 16.32 16.38 -0.77
CA ALA A 177 15.94 16.98 0.51
C ALA A 177 17.08 16.96 1.54
N GLU A 178 17.85 15.89 1.61
CA GLU A 178 19.05 15.80 2.44
C GLU A 178 20.09 16.84 2.04
N LYS A 179 20.31 17.02 0.73
CA LYS A 179 21.22 18.06 0.23
C LYS A 179 20.80 19.45 0.71
N TRP A 180 19.50 19.72 0.78
CA TRP A 180 18.94 20.98 1.27
C TRP A 180 18.73 21.02 2.80
N ARG A 181 19.28 20.04 3.53
CA ARG A 181 19.30 19.92 5.00
C ARG A 181 17.92 19.81 5.65
N PHE A 182 16.99 19.13 4.97
CA PHE A 182 15.70 18.79 5.55
C PHE A 182 15.80 17.51 6.39
N ASN A 183 15.04 17.48 7.48
CA ASN A 183 14.73 16.27 8.23
C ASN A 183 13.56 15.59 7.51
N ILE A 184 13.71 14.30 7.19
CA ILE A 184 12.77 13.60 6.32
C ILE A 184 12.07 12.50 7.10
N ASP A 185 10.77 12.39 6.89
CA ASP A 185 10.00 11.23 7.32
C ASP A 185 9.07 10.79 6.19
N VAL A 186 9.01 9.49 5.98
CA VAL A 186 8.43 8.85 4.80
C VAL A 186 7.10 8.17 5.14
N LEU A 187 6.72 8.20 6.42
CA LEU A 187 5.48 7.62 6.94
C LEU A 187 4.55 8.67 7.57
N CYS A 188 5.01 9.90 7.80
CA CYS A 188 4.23 10.93 8.51
C CYS A 188 3.01 11.49 7.76
N GLN A 189 2.78 11.08 6.50
CA GLN A 189 1.52 11.35 5.82
C GLN A 189 0.41 10.37 6.22
N ASN A 190 0.76 9.27 6.90
CA ASN A 190 -0.23 8.41 7.53
C ASN A 190 -0.90 9.19 8.69
N PRO A 191 -2.24 9.35 8.68
CA PRO A 191 -2.95 10.13 9.71
C PRO A 191 -2.84 9.55 11.12
N TYR A 192 -2.40 8.29 11.25
CA TYR A 192 -2.27 7.59 12.53
C TYR A 192 -0.84 7.65 13.11
N ILE A 193 0.08 8.35 12.44
CA ILE A 193 1.50 8.38 12.79
C ILE A 193 1.96 9.84 12.95
N SER A 194 2.73 10.11 13.99
CA SER A 194 3.42 11.40 14.17
C SER A 194 4.77 11.41 13.47
N PHE A 195 5.24 12.58 13.02
CA PHE A 195 6.57 12.75 12.43
C PHE A 195 7.68 12.22 13.37
N SER A 196 8.63 11.48 12.80
CA SER A 196 9.82 11.00 13.50
C SER A 196 10.93 10.63 12.52
N THR A 197 12.14 11.08 12.81
CA THR A 197 13.36 10.74 12.07
C THR A 197 14.13 9.56 12.67
N SER A 198 13.73 9.08 13.85
CA SER A 198 14.54 8.15 14.66
C SER A 198 13.81 6.85 14.99
N ARG A 199 12.89 6.39 14.13
CA ARG A 199 12.15 5.15 14.36
C ARG A 199 13.08 3.93 14.28
N PRO A 200 12.99 2.97 15.22
CA PRO A 200 13.60 1.67 15.07
C PRO A 200 13.14 0.96 13.79
N ILE A 201 14.01 0.14 13.20
CA ILE A 201 13.79 -0.51 11.90
C ILE A 201 12.50 -1.34 11.84
N TYR A 202 12.20 -2.09 12.91
CA TYR A 202 11.00 -2.93 12.99
C TYR A 202 9.71 -2.12 13.21
N GLU A 203 9.80 -1.03 13.97
CA GLU A 203 8.68 -0.11 14.13
C GLU A 203 8.37 0.56 12.79
N HIS A 204 9.41 1.01 12.08
CA HIS A 204 9.28 1.59 10.75
C HIS A 204 8.65 0.60 9.75
N TYR A 205 9.15 -0.63 9.70
CA TYR A 205 8.61 -1.69 8.83
C TYR A 205 7.13 -1.95 9.07
N PHE A 206 6.72 -2.06 10.34
CA PHE A 206 5.31 -2.30 10.70
C PHE A 206 4.43 -1.11 10.31
N LEU A 207 4.87 0.11 10.58
CA LEU A 207 4.15 1.32 10.23
C LEU A 207 4.11 1.56 8.70
N ALA A 208 5.12 1.12 7.97
CA ALA A 208 5.14 1.12 6.52
C ALA A 208 4.06 0.18 5.94
N LEU A 209 3.97 -1.05 6.48
CA LEU A 209 2.90 -1.99 6.15
C LEU A 209 1.51 -1.39 6.43
N GLN A 210 1.33 -0.75 7.59
CA GLN A 210 0.09 -0.05 7.92
C GLN A 210 -0.22 1.08 6.93
N THR A 211 0.78 1.90 6.60
CA THR A 211 0.61 3.04 5.69
C THR A 211 0.18 2.58 4.29
N ALA A 212 0.78 1.50 3.79
CA ALA A 212 0.42 0.90 2.50
C ALA A 212 -0.99 0.28 2.49
N LEU A 213 -1.49 -0.21 3.64
CA LEU A 213 -2.88 -0.66 3.76
C LEU A 213 -3.88 0.49 3.83
N VAL A 214 -3.52 1.58 4.50
CA VAL A 214 -4.41 2.73 4.73
C VAL A 214 -4.49 3.65 3.51
N ALA A 215 -3.38 3.82 2.77
CA ALA A 215 -3.31 4.77 1.67
C ALA A 215 -4.37 4.55 0.56
N PRO A 216 -4.67 3.32 0.11
CA PRO A 216 -5.73 3.09 -0.86
C PRO A 216 -7.14 3.42 -0.34
N LEU A 217 -7.39 3.31 0.98
CA LEU A 217 -8.72 3.45 1.61
C LEU A 217 -9.32 4.86 1.50
N ARG A 218 -8.51 5.83 1.09
CA ARG A 218 -8.94 7.16 0.72
C ARG A 218 -8.65 7.28 -0.76
N TYR A 219 -9.66 7.06 -1.60
CA TYR A 219 -9.50 7.23 -3.04
C TYR A 219 -8.94 8.63 -3.32
N GLN A 220 -7.79 8.67 -3.99
CA GLN A 220 -7.14 9.93 -4.27
C GLN A 220 -7.38 10.34 -5.73
N PRO A 221 -7.64 11.63 -6.01
CA PRO A 221 -7.98 12.08 -7.37
C PRO A 221 -6.94 11.72 -8.44
N TRP A 222 -5.68 11.57 -8.06
CA TRP A 222 -4.59 11.19 -8.97
C TRP A 222 -4.62 9.74 -9.45
N TYR A 223 -5.43 8.87 -8.86
CA TYR A 223 -5.62 7.51 -9.36
C TYR A 223 -6.24 7.46 -10.77
N LYS A 224 -6.88 8.56 -11.23
CA LYS A 224 -7.53 8.65 -12.55
C LYS A 224 -6.63 9.18 -13.67
N MET A 225 -5.38 9.56 -13.38
CA MET A 225 -4.50 10.19 -14.36
C MET A 225 -4.00 9.20 -15.42
N ARG A 226 -3.97 9.65 -16.68
CA ARG A 226 -3.37 8.87 -17.78
C ARG A 226 -1.85 8.93 -17.68
N SER A 227 -1.20 7.78 -17.53
CA SER A 227 0.26 7.71 -17.45
C SER A 227 0.83 6.38 -17.91
N ARG A 228 2.16 6.39 -18.12
CA ARG A 228 2.95 5.19 -18.40
C ARG A 228 3.55 4.54 -17.14
N GLY A 229 3.33 5.12 -15.95
CA GLY A 229 3.89 4.60 -14.70
C GLY A 229 3.78 5.52 -13.49
N ILE A 230 2.68 6.27 -13.33
CA ILE A 230 2.58 7.32 -12.28
C ILE A 230 3.01 6.81 -10.91
N SER A 231 3.89 7.62 -10.33
CA SER A 231 4.29 7.66 -8.94
C SER A 231 4.01 9.11 -8.51
N LEU A 232 2.94 9.32 -7.75
CA LEU A 232 2.64 10.61 -7.16
C LEU A 232 3.55 10.82 -5.97
N LEU A 233 4.37 11.87 -6.00
CA LEU A 233 5.18 12.30 -4.88
C LEU A 233 4.45 13.40 -4.11
N ALA A 234 3.90 13.06 -2.96
CA ALA A 234 3.32 14.03 -2.04
C ALA A 234 4.42 14.57 -1.12
N ILE A 235 4.55 15.90 -1.07
CA ILE A 235 5.49 16.61 -0.22
C ILE A 235 4.68 17.53 0.70
N SER A 236 4.77 17.29 2.00
CA SER A 236 4.10 18.11 3.00
C SER A 236 5.05 18.50 4.12
N THR A 237 4.70 19.56 4.84
CA THR A 237 5.37 19.89 6.10
C THR A 237 4.69 19.18 7.27
N GLU A 238 5.43 18.99 8.37
CA GLU A 238 4.86 18.45 9.60
C GLU A 238 3.69 19.32 10.09
N LYS A 239 2.60 18.69 10.56
CA LYS A 239 1.43 19.39 11.13
C LYS A 239 1.74 20.11 12.45
N SER A 240 2.85 19.80 13.12
CA SER A 240 3.19 20.43 14.40
C SER A 240 3.87 21.78 14.18
N GLU A 241 3.25 22.84 14.69
CA GLU A 241 3.81 24.20 14.72
C GLU A 241 4.94 24.29 15.76
N ARG A 242 6.04 23.53 15.59
CA ARG A 242 7.30 23.99 16.17
C ARG A 242 7.75 25.19 15.36
N ARG A 243 7.27 26.38 15.75
CA ARG A 243 7.66 27.67 15.16
C ARG A 243 9.15 27.85 15.35
N THR A 244 9.94 27.42 14.37
CA THR A 244 11.35 27.83 14.30
C THR A 244 11.39 29.29 13.87
N LYS A 245 12.36 30.06 14.38
CA LYS A 245 12.52 31.48 13.99
C LYS A 245 13.09 31.64 12.59
N SER A 246 13.77 30.61 12.07
CA SER A 246 14.40 30.59 10.75
C SER A 246 13.38 30.25 9.65
N SER A 247 13.43 30.96 8.54
CA SER A 247 12.70 30.58 7.32
C SER A 247 13.54 29.62 6.48
N TYR A 248 12.93 28.51 6.06
CA TYR A 248 13.50 27.52 5.15
C TYR A 248 12.87 27.61 3.74
N GLY A 249 12.12 28.68 3.45
CA GLY A 249 11.37 28.83 2.20
C GLY A 249 12.24 28.78 0.95
N TYR A 250 13.45 29.34 1.01
CA TYR A 250 14.42 29.25 -0.09
C TYR A 250 14.85 27.80 -0.35
N ASN A 251 15.26 27.08 0.70
CA ASN A 251 15.66 25.68 0.58
C ASN A 251 14.51 24.82 0.03
N MET A 252 13.26 25.11 0.43
CA MET A 252 12.08 24.40 -0.08
C MET A 252 11.88 24.67 -1.56
N ALA A 253 11.96 25.94 -1.99
CA ALA A 253 11.91 26.32 -3.39
C ALA A 253 12.99 25.62 -4.23
N ALA A 254 14.24 25.68 -3.78
CA ALA A 254 15.36 25.07 -4.50
C ALA A 254 15.24 23.54 -4.58
N ALA A 255 14.78 22.89 -3.51
CA ALA A 255 14.51 21.44 -3.51
C ALA A 255 13.41 21.06 -4.53
N HIS A 256 12.28 21.77 -4.53
CA HIS A 256 11.18 21.49 -5.46
C HIS A 256 11.55 21.84 -6.91
N GLU A 257 12.31 22.92 -7.14
CA GLU A 257 12.83 23.28 -8.46
C GLU A 257 13.74 22.18 -9.00
N GLN A 258 14.67 21.70 -8.18
CA GLN A 258 15.60 20.63 -8.55
C GLN A 258 14.85 19.32 -8.87
N LEU A 259 13.84 18.98 -8.07
CA LEU A 259 13.00 17.81 -8.29
C LEU A 259 12.26 17.89 -9.64
N ILE A 260 11.56 19.01 -9.91
CA ILE A 260 10.81 19.22 -11.16
C ILE A 260 11.77 19.22 -12.36
N ALA A 261 12.92 19.89 -12.24
CA ALA A 261 13.93 19.92 -13.29
C ALA A 261 14.43 18.51 -13.60
N THR A 262 14.78 17.72 -12.59
CA THR A 262 15.29 16.34 -12.76
C THR A 262 14.25 15.46 -13.44
N LEU A 263 12.98 15.52 -12.99
CA LEU A 263 11.88 14.78 -13.62
C LEU A 263 11.64 15.14 -15.09
N SER A 264 11.99 16.37 -15.48
CA SER A 264 11.89 16.81 -16.87
C SER A 264 12.86 16.08 -17.79
N TYR A 265 14.06 15.75 -17.31
CA TYR A 265 15.10 15.09 -18.11
C TYR A 265 15.13 13.58 -18.00
N LEU A 266 14.44 13.01 -17.00
CA LEU A 266 14.32 11.56 -16.85
C LEU A 266 13.52 10.98 -18.02
N HIS A 267 14.23 10.47 -19.01
CA HIS A 267 13.70 9.77 -20.17
C HIS A 267 13.33 8.35 -19.71
N GLU A 268 12.03 8.08 -19.57
CA GLU A 268 11.43 6.83 -19.10
C GLU A 268 12.32 5.57 -19.15
N ARG A 269 12.95 5.24 -18.01
CA ARG A 269 13.29 3.86 -17.61
C ARG A 269 12.96 3.56 -16.15
N PHE A 270 12.02 4.29 -15.55
CA PHE A 270 11.34 3.86 -14.31
C PHE A 270 10.50 2.57 -14.50
N HIS A 271 10.62 1.90 -15.65
CA HIS A 271 9.90 0.69 -16.02
C HIS A 271 10.42 -0.60 -15.37
N HIS A 272 11.55 -0.56 -14.64
CA HIS A 272 12.16 -1.80 -14.12
C HIS A 272 12.70 -1.74 -12.68
N SER A 273 12.70 -0.59 -11.98
CA SER A 273 13.07 -0.58 -10.57
C SER A 273 11.90 -1.13 -9.74
N THR A 274 12.22 -2.10 -8.89
CA THR A 274 11.32 -2.93 -8.05
C THR A 274 9.95 -2.29 -7.83
N SER A 275 8.94 -2.85 -8.50
CA SER A 275 7.59 -2.26 -8.59
C SER A 275 6.90 -2.13 -7.23
N VAL A 276 7.41 -2.82 -6.21
CA VAL A 276 7.04 -2.66 -4.80
C VAL A 276 8.25 -2.82 -3.90
N TRP A 277 8.28 -2.05 -2.83
CA TRP A 277 9.26 -2.07 -1.76
C TRP A 277 8.57 -1.74 -0.43
N ILE A 278 9.23 -2.03 0.69
CA ILE A 278 8.77 -1.60 2.02
C ILE A 278 9.90 -0.81 2.69
N PRO A 279 9.69 0.48 3.04
CA PRO A 279 10.70 1.26 3.76
C PRO A 279 10.99 0.66 5.13
N LEU A 280 12.28 0.55 5.43
CA LEU A 280 12.81 0.27 6.76
C LEU A 280 13.35 1.53 7.44
N SER A 281 13.77 2.50 6.64
CA SER A 281 14.18 3.84 7.04
C SER A 281 14.11 4.78 5.82
N VAL A 282 14.61 6.01 5.96
CA VAL A 282 14.81 6.93 4.83
C VAL A 282 15.88 6.42 3.85
N ASP A 283 16.77 5.54 4.31
CA ASP A 283 17.94 5.06 3.55
C ASP A 283 17.87 3.57 3.22
N GLN A 284 16.93 2.84 3.79
CA GLN A 284 16.85 1.39 3.69
C GLN A 284 15.44 0.91 3.37
N TYR A 285 15.37 -0.18 2.63
CA TYR A 285 14.13 -0.83 2.23
C TYR A 285 14.29 -2.34 2.10
N VAL A 286 13.16 -3.05 1.97
CA VAL A 286 13.12 -4.45 1.54
C VAL A 286 12.44 -4.51 0.17
N GLU A 287 13.04 -5.25 -0.75
CA GLU A 287 12.46 -5.52 -2.07
C GLU A 287 11.28 -6.49 -2.00
N TYR A 288 10.28 -6.22 -2.84
CA TYR A 288 9.12 -7.10 -2.92
C TYR A 288 9.43 -8.50 -3.43
N ASP A 289 10.44 -8.68 -4.29
CA ASP A 289 10.82 -10.00 -4.82
C ASP A 289 11.11 -11.00 -3.69
N VAL A 290 11.73 -10.54 -2.60
CA VAL A 290 12.02 -11.39 -1.45
C VAL A 290 10.76 -11.61 -0.58
N ILE A 291 9.87 -10.61 -0.51
CA ILE A 291 8.59 -10.66 0.20
C ILE A 291 7.63 -11.67 -0.45
N GLN A 292 7.62 -11.77 -1.79
CA GLN A 292 6.74 -12.69 -2.53
C GLN A 292 6.90 -14.15 -2.07
N PHE A 293 8.10 -14.57 -1.66
CA PHE A 293 8.32 -15.92 -1.14
C PHE A 293 7.50 -16.22 0.11
N ALA A 294 7.25 -15.24 0.99
CA ALA A 294 6.33 -15.43 2.12
C ALA A 294 4.91 -15.70 1.63
N THR A 295 4.43 -14.95 0.64
CA THR A 295 3.10 -15.17 0.09
C THR A 295 2.98 -16.51 -0.64
N ILE A 296 4.03 -16.95 -1.34
CA ILE A 296 4.08 -18.29 -1.94
C ILE A 296 3.97 -19.37 -0.86
N LEU A 297 4.64 -19.20 0.28
CA LEU A 297 4.53 -20.13 1.41
C LEU A 297 3.12 -20.14 2.00
N PHE A 298 2.46 -18.99 2.09
CA PHE A 298 1.06 -18.91 2.52
C PHE A 298 0.10 -19.63 1.56
N VAL A 299 0.26 -19.42 0.25
CA VAL A 299 -0.49 -20.15 -0.78
C VAL A 299 -0.24 -21.65 -0.66
N ALA A 300 1.02 -22.08 -0.49
CA ALA A 300 1.37 -23.48 -0.30
C ALA A 300 0.71 -24.07 0.97
N SER A 301 0.63 -23.30 2.06
CA SER A 301 -0.07 -23.68 3.28
C SER A 301 -1.57 -23.89 3.06
N LEU A 302 -2.22 -22.97 2.32
CA LEU A 302 -3.63 -23.09 1.95
C LEU A 302 -3.88 -24.32 1.07
N LEU A 303 -3.07 -24.53 0.03
CA LEU A 303 -3.18 -25.69 -0.86
C LEU A 303 -2.94 -27.01 -0.13
N SER A 304 -1.97 -27.06 0.79
CA SER A 304 -1.72 -28.22 1.65
C SER A 304 -2.91 -28.50 2.57
N THR A 305 -3.54 -27.45 3.11
CA THR A 305 -4.77 -27.56 3.90
C THR A 305 -5.93 -28.09 3.06
N CYS A 306 -6.15 -27.55 1.86
CA CYS A 306 -7.15 -28.06 0.91
C CYS A 306 -6.92 -29.52 0.55
N TYR A 307 -5.66 -29.90 0.30
CA TYR A 307 -5.31 -31.28 -0.02
C TYR A 307 -5.62 -32.23 1.15
N SER A 308 -5.39 -31.80 2.40
CA SER A 308 -5.78 -32.59 3.58
C SER A 308 -7.29 -32.89 3.62
N ILE A 309 -8.13 -31.92 3.23
CA ILE A 309 -9.59 -32.09 3.17
C ILE A 309 -9.95 -33.03 2.03
N TYR A 310 -9.34 -32.84 0.85
CA TYR A 310 -9.54 -33.69 -0.31
C TYR A 310 -9.23 -35.17 -0.02
N GLU A 311 -8.18 -35.47 0.74
CA GLU A 311 -7.84 -36.86 1.09
C GLU A 311 -8.91 -37.56 1.92
N VAL A 312 -9.71 -36.82 2.70
CA VAL A 312 -10.73 -37.38 3.59
C VAL A 312 -12.13 -37.31 2.99
N GLU A 313 -12.49 -36.17 2.41
CA GLU A 313 -13.85 -35.90 1.91
C GLU A 313 -13.98 -36.13 0.39
N GLY A 314 -12.86 -36.26 -0.33
CA GLY A 314 -12.83 -36.32 -1.78
C GLY A 314 -13.11 -34.97 -2.45
N PHE A 315 -13.43 -35.02 -3.74
CA PHE A 315 -13.76 -33.83 -4.51
C PHE A 315 -15.28 -33.60 -4.48
N SER A 316 -15.72 -32.52 -3.83
CA SER A 316 -17.10 -32.05 -3.93
C SER A 316 -17.12 -30.59 -4.36
N PHE A 317 -17.88 -30.28 -5.42
CA PHE A 317 -18.21 -28.91 -5.77
C PHE A 317 -19.49 -28.54 -5.02
N SER A 318 -19.36 -27.73 -3.98
CA SER A 318 -20.50 -27.25 -3.20
C SER A 318 -20.75 -25.76 -3.50
N PRO A 319 -22.03 -25.32 -3.56
CA PRO A 319 -22.35 -23.89 -3.60
C PRO A 319 -21.95 -23.15 -2.30
N CYS A 320 -21.43 -23.87 -1.30
CA CYS A 320 -21.01 -23.33 -0.02
C CYS A 320 -19.99 -22.19 -0.17
N ALA A 321 -19.02 -22.27 -1.08
CA ALA A 321 -18.08 -21.17 -1.29
C ALA A 321 -18.75 -19.85 -1.70
N ALA A 322 -19.77 -19.90 -2.58
CA ALA A 322 -20.52 -18.71 -2.96
C ALA A 322 -21.30 -18.14 -1.76
N LEU A 323 -21.90 -19.01 -0.95
CA LEU A 323 -22.62 -18.62 0.27
C LEU A 323 -21.68 -18.02 1.33
N VAL A 324 -20.48 -18.57 1.50
CA VAL A 324 -19.45 -18.02 2.39
C VAL A 324 -19.03 -16.63 1.89
N SER A 325 -18.78 -16.46 0.59
CA SER A 325 -18.45 -15.12 0.06
C SER A 325 -19.58 -14.10 0.27
N ALA A 326 -20.84 -14.53 0.15
CA ALA A 326 -22.01 -13.68 0.30
C ALA A 326 -22.21 -13.18 1.75
N THR A 327 -21.60 -13.81 2.76
CA THR A 327 -21.71 -13.36 4.15
C THR A 327 -21.16 -11.96 4.36
N GLY A 328 -20.15 -11.55 3.57
CA GLY A 328 -19.62 -10.19 3.58
C GLY A 328 -20.67 -9.14 3.22
N LEU A 329 -21.50 -9.40 2.19
CA LEU A 329 -22.59 -8.51 1.79
C LEU A 329 -23.68 -8.44 2.85
N VAL A 330 -24.10 -9.58 3.40
CA VAL A 330 -25.13 -9.61 4.44
C VAL A 330 -24.68 -8.80 5.65
N ALA A 331 -23.44 -9.00 6.10
CA ALA A 331 -22.89 -8.27 7.23
C ALA A 331 -22.75 -6.77 6.94
N LEU A 332 -22.32 -6.38 5.74
CA LEU A 332 -22.27 -4.99 5.31
C LEU A 332 -23.67 -4.35 5.38
N VAL A 333 -24.67 -4.98 4.75
CA VAL A 333 -26.06 -4.47 4.73
C VAL A 333 -26.65 -4.39 6.14
N SER A 334 -26.42 -5.40 6.98
CA SER A 334 -26.86 -5.38 8.38
C SER A 334 -26.17 -4.28 9.19
N THR A 335 -24.87 -4.05 8.96
CA THR A 335 -24.12 -2.99 9.63
C THR A 335 -24.59 -1.60 9.21
N LEU A 336 -24.90 -1.40 7.92
CA LEU A 336 -25.43 -0.14 7.41
C LEU A 336 -26.81 0.19 7.99
N ASN A 337 -27.69 -0.81 8.16
CA ASN A 337 -29.05 -0.59 8.63
C ASN A 337 -29.20 -0.58 10.16
N PHE A 338 -28.40 -1.37 10.88
CA PHE A 338 -28.57 -1.62 12.32
C PHE A 338 -27.28 -1.39 13.13
N GLY A 339 -26.26 -0.79 12.54
CA GLY A 339 -24.99 -0.50 13.20
C GLY A 339 -24.24 -1.73 13.69
N THR A 340 -23.47 -1.57 14.76
CA THR A 340 -22.65 -2.64 15.37
C THR A 340 -23.50 -3.81 15.86
N ALA A 341 -24.72 -3.56 16.37
CA ALA A 341 -25.63 -4.62 16.77
C ALA A 341 -26.03 -5.50 15.57
N GLY A 342 -26.31 -4.89 14.42
CA GLY A 342 -26.58 -5.60 13.16
C GLY A 342 -25.44 -6.51 12.73
N PHE A 343 -24.19 -6.03 12.85
CA PHE A 343 -23.00 -6.83 12.57
C PHE A 343 -22.93 -8.10 13.43
N PHE A 344 -23.08 -7.97 14.76
CA PHE A 344 -22.98 -9.11 15.66
C PHE A 344 -24.13 -10.11 15.49
N VAL A 345 -25.37 -9.63 15.34
CA VAL A 345 -26.54 -10.49 15.14
C VAL A 345 -26.44 -11.25 13.83
N SER A 346 -26.12 -10.55 12.72
CA SER A 346 -25.95 -11.22 11.41
C SER A 346 -24.79 -12.22 11.44
N SER A 347 -23.66 -11.88 12.06
CA SER A 347 -22.53 -12.80 12.26
C SER A 347 -22.95 -14.08 12.98
N GLY A 348 -23.72 -13.96 14.07
CA GLY A 348 -24.22 -15.11 14.83
C GLY A 348 -25.13 -16.02 14.01
N VAL A 349 -26.11 -15.43 13.32
CA VAL A 349 -27.04 -16.17 12.45
C VAL A 349 -26.31 -16.86 11.30
N LEU A 350 -25.39 -16.17 10.64
CA LEU A 350 -24.58 -16.71 9.55
C LEU A 350 -23.67 -17.83 10.03
N THR A 351 -23.07 -17.71 11.22
CA THR A 351 -22.21 -18.77 11.79
C THR A 351 -23.02 -20.04 12.04
N VAL A 352 -24.23 -19.93 12.61
CA VAL A 352 -25.12 -21.07 12.83
C VAL A 352 -25.57 -21.69 11.51
N GLY A 353 -26.04 -20.87 10.57
CA GLY A 353 -26.48 -21.34 9.25
C GLY A 353 -25.37 -22.02 8.46
N LEU A 354 -24.15 -21.46 8.49
CA LEU A 354 -22.99 -22.06 7.84
C LEU A 354 -22.58 -23.39 8.48
N GLY A 355 -22.86 -23.60 9.78
CA GLY A 355 -22.54 -24.83 10.49
C GLY A 355 -23.19 -26.09 9.90
N ALA A 356 -24.31 -25.94 9.18
CA ALA A 356 -24.99 -27.04 8.51
C ALA A 356 -24.18 -27.62 7.32
N PHE A 357 -23.31 -26.82 6.68
CA PHE A 357 -22.53 -27.28 5.54
C PHE A 357 -21.36 -28.17 5.97
N ALA A 358 -21.01 -29.15 5.14
CA ALA A 358 -19.85 -30.02 5.33
C ALA A 358 -18.53 -29.24 5.20
N TRP A 359 -17.41 -29.90 5.55
CA TRP A 359 -16.08 -29.38 5.28
C TRP A 359 -15.87 -29.29 3.77
N ASP A 360 -15.52 -28.11 3.27
CA ASP A 360 -15.37 -27.86 1.83
C ASP A 360 -14.00 -27.24 1.54
N MET A 361 -13.27 -27.84 0.59
CA MET A 361 -11.98 -27.35 0.13
C MET A 361 -12.10 -26.18 -0.85
N SER A 362 -13.26 -26.00 -1.49
CA SER A 362 -13.48 -25.00 -2.55
C SER A 362 -13.21 -23.58 -2.03
N TRP A 363 -13.65 -23.27 -0.81
CA TRP A 363 -13.42 -21.98 -0.17
C TRP A 363 -11.93 -21.70 0.07
N GLY A 364 -11.17 -22.71 0.52
CA GLY A 364 -9.72 -22.60 0.70
C GLY A 364 -8.98 -22.42 -0.64
N ALA A 365 -9.44 -23.10 -1.70
CA ALA A 365 -8.86 -22.97 -3.03
C ALA A 365 -9.09 -21.57 -3.62
N ILE A 366 -10.29 -21.00 -3.44
CA ILE A 366 -10.57 -19.62 -3.86
C ILE A 366 -9.67 -18.63 -3.10
N ASN A 367 -9.51 -18.81 -1.78
CA ASN A 367 -8.59 -17.97 -1.00
C ASN A 367 -7.15 -18.06 -1.53
N ALA A 368 -6.68 -19.24 -1.92
CA ALA A 368 -5.35 -19.42 -2.51
C ALA A 368 -5.21 -18.70 -3.86
N VAL A 369 -6.20 -18.83 -4.76
CA VAL A 369 -6.21 -18.14 -6.06
C VAL A 369 -6.22 -16.63 -5.89
N VAL A 370 -7.09 -16.12 -5.02
CA VAL A 370 -7.22 -14.68 -4.78
C VAL A 370 -5.97 -14.12 -4.11
N LEU A 371 -5.34 -14.87 -3.21
CA LEU A 371 -4.06 -14.48 -2.64
C LEU A 371 -2.97 -14.35 -3.71
N CYS A 372 -2.91 -15.26 -4.69
CA CYS A 372 -2.02 -15.12 -5.85
C CYS A 372 -2.32 -13.86 -6.68
N LEU A 373 -3.59 -13.48 -6.85
CA LEU A 373 -3.96 -12.26 -7.57
C LEU A 373 -3.54 -11.01 -6.79
N LEU A 374 -3.65 -11.03 -5.46
CA LEU A 374 -3.24 -9.90 -4.62
C LEU A 374 -1.74 -9.63 -4.65
N ILE A 375 -0.90 -10.65 -4.90
CA ILE A 375 0.54 -10.48 -5.13
C ILE A 375 0.80 -9.49 -6.27
N ILE A 376 -0.08 -9.43 -7.26
CA ILE A 376 0.07 -8.53 -8.42
C ILE A 376 -0.67 -7.22 -8.18
N LEU A 377 -1.90 -7.30 -7.65
CA LEU A 377 -2.79 -6.15 -7.57
C LEU A 377 -2.47 -5.22 -6.40
N GLN A 378 -2.19 -5.77 -5.22
CA GLN A 378 -1.80 -5.02 -4.02
C GLN A 378 -0.89 -5.87 -3.10
N PRO A 379 0.40 -5.96 -3.43
CA PRO A 379 1.46 -6.68 -2.70
C PRO A 379 1.41 -6.68 -1.17
N VAL A 380 1.34 -5.49 -0.55
CA VAL A 380 1.36 -5.36 0.91
C VAL A 380 0.05 -5.88 1.52
N ALA A 381 -1.08 -5.62 0.87
CA ALA A 381 -2.36 -6.23 1.21
C ALA A 381 -2.31 -7.75 1.09
N GLY A 382 -1.74 -8.28 0.00
CA GLY A 382 -1.50 -9.71 -0.16
C GLY A 382 -0.63 -10.30 0.96
N LEU A 383 0.40 -9.58 1.41
CA LEU A 383 1.26 -10.03 2.50
C LEU A 383 0.51 -10.08 3.85
N VAL A 384 -0.04 -8.94 4.28
CA VAL A 384 -0.65 -8.80 5.61
C VAL A 384 -1.96 -9.57 5.71
N MET A 385 -2.83 -9.41 4.71
CA MET A 385 -4.12 -10.09 4.71
C MET A 385 -3.98 -11.57 4.32
N GLY A 386 -2.99 -11.93 3.50
CA GLY A 386 -2.66 -13.32 3.20
C GLY A 386 -2.14 -14.08 4.41
N PHE A 387 -1.29 -13.45 5.23
CA PHE A 387 -0.91 -13.99 6.53
C PHE A 387 -2.15 -14.26 7.40
N GLY A 388 -3.04 -13.27 7.53
CA GLY A 388 -4.28 -13.39 8.29
C GLY A 388 -5.18 -14.52 7.78
N ALA A 389 -5.45 -14.56 6.48
CA ALA A 389 -6.30 -15.57 5.86
C ALA A 389 -5.72 -16.98 6.00
N THR A 390 -4.41 -17.14 5.84
CA THR A 390 -3.73 -18.43 5.98
C THR A 390 -3.76 -18.91 7.43
N LEU A 391 -3.53 -18.01 8.39
CA LEU A 391 -3.63 -18.32 9.81
C LEU A 391 -5.05 -18.76 10.20
N GLN A 392 -6.09 -18.07 9.71
CA GLN A 392 -7.48 -18.45 9.93
C GLN A 392 -7.79 -19.83 9.33
N LEU A 393 -7.50 -20.00 8.03
CA LEU A 393 -7.87 -21.20 7.28
C LEU A 393 -7.04 -22.43 7.67
N GLN A 394 -5.88 -22.27 8.31
CA GLN A 394 -5.10 -23.38 8.86
C GLN A 394 -5.91 -24.24 9.84
N PHE A 395 -6.87 -23.65 10.57
CA PHE A 395 -7.74 -24.39 11.50
C PHE A 395 -8.76 -25.30 10.81
N ILE A 396 -8.88 -25.22 9.48
CA ILE A 396 -9.74 -26.12 8.70
C ILE A 396 -9.08 -27.47 8.42
N HIS A 397 -7.76 -27.52 8.56
CA HIS A 397 -6.98 -28.72 8.38
C HIS A 397 -7.58 -29.90 9.14
N VAL A 398 -7.57 -31.10 8.55
CA VAL A 398 -8.24 -32.28 9.13
C VAL A 398 -7.79 -32.57 10.58
N ARG A 399 -6.51 -32.38 10.88
CA ARG A 399 -5.95 -32.53 12.24
C ARG A 399 -6.50 -31.53 13.27
N CYS A 400 -7.02 -30.39 12.82
CA CYS A 400 -7.58 -29.33 13.66
C CYS A 400 -9.07 -29.50 13.97
N ARG A 401 -9.74 -30.54 13.45
CA ARG A 401 -11.18 -30.79 13.64
C ARG A 401 -11.61 -31.07 15.09
N LYS A 402 -10.67 -31.17 16.03
CA LYS A 402 -10.97 -31.33 17.46
C LYS A 402 -11.58 -30.05 18.02
N TRP A 403 -12.65 -30.18 18.80
CA TRP A 403 -13.41 -29.04 19.35
C TRP A 403 -12.53 -27.96 20.01
N HIS A 404 -11.58 -28.34 20.88
CA HIS A 404 -10.71 -27.38 21.57
C HIS A 404 -9.78 -26.62 20.61
N VAL A 405 -9.31 -27.28 19.55
CA VAL A 405 -8.47 -26.64 18.52
C VAL A 405 -9.31 -25.68 17.68
N LEU A 406 -10.54 -26.05 17.33
CA LEU A 406 -11.47 -25.17 16.63
C LEU A 406 -11.91 -23.97 17.48
N LEU A 407 -12.04 -24.13 18.80
CA LEU A 407 -12.32 -23.03 19.71
C LEU A 407 -11.20 -21.99 19.69
N ILE A 408 -9.95 -22.46 19.81
CA ILE A 408 -8.76 -21.60 19.68
C ILE A 408 -8.74 -20.94 18.30
N GLY A 409 -9.02 -21.70 17.25
CA GLY A 409 -9.08 -21.20 15.88
C GLY A 409 -10.14 -20.12 15.68
N ALA A 410 -11.34 -20.29 16.22
CA ALA A 410 -12.41 -19.30 16.17
C ALA A 410 -11.97 -18.01 16.86
N ILE A 411 -11.49 -18.10 18.11
CA ILE A 411 -11.01 -16.95 18.89
C ILE A 411 -9.89 -16.21 18.13
N LEU A 412 -8.86 -16.94 17.68
CA LEU A 412 -7.75 -16.35 16.93
C LEU A 412 -8.20 -15.71 15.62
N SER A 413 -9.18 -16.31 14.92
CA SER A 413 -9.68 -15.76 13.66
C SER A 413 -10.35 -14.40 13.83
N TRP A 414 -11.09 -14.21 14.92
CA TRP A 414 -11.67 -12.92 15.28
C TRP A 414 -10.62 -11.93 15.80
N ILE A 415 -9.63 -12.39 16.57
CA ILE A 415 -8.49 -11.56 17.00
C ILE A 415 -7.74 -11.01 15.78
N VAL A 416 -7.48 -11.84 14.76
CA VAL A 416 -6.85 -11.42 13.50
C VAL A 416 -7.68 -10.32 12.84
N LEU A 417 -8.99 -10.51 12.73
CA LEU A 417 -9.89 -9.50 12.14
C LEU A 417 -9.80 -8.17 12.90
N ILE A 418 -9.91 -8.22 14.24
CA ILE A 418 -9.85 -7.04 15.11
C ILE A 418 -8.48 -6.38 15.06
N ALA A 419 -7.39 -7.15 15.04
CA ALA A 419 -6.04 -6.61 14.95
C ALA A 419 -5.85 -5.85 13.62
N LEU A 420 -6.37 -6.37 12.52
CA LEU A 420 -6.27 -5.68 11.23
C LEU A 420 -7.15 -4.42 11.17
N THR A 421 -8.34 -4.42 11.79
CA THR A 421 -9.19 -3.21 11.82
C THR A 421 -8.68 -2.17 12.81
N GLU A 422 -8.26 -2.57 14.01
CA GLU A 422 -7.92 -1.65 15.10
C GLU A 422 -6.45 -1.26 15.12
N VAL A 423 -5.54 -2.18 14.81
CA VAL A 423 -4.10 -1.91 14.82
C VAL A 423 -3.64 -1.49 13.43
N MET A 424 -3.99 -2.24 12.38
CA MET A 424 -3.60 -1.89 11.01
C MET A 424 -4.51 -0.82 10.37
N LYS A 425 -5.59 -0.41 11.06
CA LYS A 425 -6.55 0.61 10.60
C LYS A 425 -7.15 0.31 9.22
N ALA A 426 -7.23 -0.98 8.86
CA ALA A 426 -7.95 -1.42 7.67
C ALA A 426 -9.46 -1.22 7.88
N LYS A 427 -10.18 -0.78 6.84
CA LYS A 427 -11.64 -0.70 6.90
C LYS A 427 -12.25 -2.11 6.83
N LEU A 428 -13.10 -2.45 7.79
CA LEU A 428 -13.82 -3.72 7.84
C LEU A 428 -14.72 -3.94 6.60
N PHE A 429 -15.37 -2.87 6.15
CA PHE A 429 -16.19 -2.87 4.94
C PHE A 429 -15.76 -1.73 4.03
N ASP A 430 -15.18 -2.09 2.88
CA ASP A 430 -14.80 -1.16 1.83
C ASP A 430 -14.92 -1.87 0.48
N THR A 431 -15.89 -1.44 -0.33
CA THR A 431 -16.15 -2.01 -1.66
C THR A 431 -15.49 -1.22 -2.78
N GLU A 432 -14.78 -0.13 -2.46
CA GLU A 432 -14.18 0.79 -3.43
C GLU A 432 -12.71 0.47 -3.71
N THR A 433 -12.04 -0.25 -2.80
CA THR A 433 -10.62 -0.60 -2.92
C THR A 433 -10.40 -2.11 -3.01
N THR A 434 -9.38 -2.55 -3.74
CA THR A 434 -9.03 -3.98 -3.83
C THR A 434 -8.74 -4.60 -2.46
N ALA A 435 -8.04 -3.85 -1.58
CA ALA A 435 -7.73 -4.28 -0.22
C ALA A 435 -9.00 -4.41 0.63
N GLY A 436 -9.88 -3.42 0.55
CA GLY A 436 -11.17 -3.40 1.21
C GLY A 436 -12.06 -4.57 0.78
N VAL A 437 -12.11 -4.83 -0.53
CA VAL A 437 -12.87 -5.95 -1.08
C VAL A 437 -12.31 -7.27 -0.54
N TYR A 438 -10.99 -7.44 -0.51
CA TYR A 438 -10.42 -8.66 0.07
C TYR A 438 -10.75 -8.81 1.56
N PHE A 439 -10.63 -7.73 2.33
CA PHE A 439 -10.96 -7.73 3.74
C PHE A 439 -12.41 -8.15 4.00
N SER A 440 -13.33 -7.51 3.27
CA SER A 440 -14.79 -7.68 3.42
C SER A 440 -15.29 -9.05 2.97
N PHE A 441 -14.70 -9.60 1.90
CA PHE A 441 -15.18 -10.81 1.24
C PHE A 441 -14.33 -12.06 1.49
N PHE A 442 -13.17 -11.96 2.14
CA PHE A 442 -12.32 -13.11 2.46
C PHE A 442 -12.00 -13.20 3.95
N LEU A 443 -11.37 -12.19 4.54
CA LEU A 443 -10.95 -12.24 5.95
C LEU A 443 -12.11 -12.34 6.95
N TYR A 444 -13.17 -11.54 6.77
CA TYR A 444 -14.37 -11.65 7.60
C TYR A 444 -15.11 -12.99 7.40
N PRO A 445 -15.42 -13.42 6.15
CA PRO A 445 -16.03 -14.72 5.91
C PRO A 445 -15.19 -15.90 6.40
N ASN A 446 -13.86 -15.82 6.38
CA ASN A 446 -12.97 -16.84 6.95
C ASN A 446 -13.21 -16.98 8.46
N ALA A 447 -13.29 -15.87 9.21
CA ALA A 447 -13.56 -15.92 10.65
C ALA A 447 -14.93 -16.54 10.97
N LEU A 448 -15.97 -16.20 10.20
CA LEU A 448 -17.28 -16.85 10.31
C LEU A 448 -17.20 -18.33 9.97
N TRP A 449 -16.47 -18.68 8.91
CA TRP A 449 -16.35 -20.04 8.43
C TRP A 449 -15.70 -20.94 9.50
N ILE A 450 -14.57 -20.54 10.09
CA ILE A 450 -13.95 -21.27 11.21
C ILE A 450 -14.91 -21.38 12.40
N SER A 451 -15.58 -20.29 12.75
CA SER A 451 -16.56 -20.28 13.84
C SER A 451 -17.72 -21.26 13.56
N SER A 452 -18.15 -21.38 12.31
CA SER A 452 -19.21 -22.32 11.90
C SER A 452 -18.77 -23.78 12.05
N ARG A 453 -17.47 -24.08 11.86
CA ARG A 453 -16.91 -25.42 12.05
C ARG A 453 -16.94 -25.82 13.52
N LEU A 454 -16.66 -24.87 14.42
CA LEU A 454 -16.80 -25.07 15.85
C LEU A 454 -18.26 -25.41 16.20
N ILE A 455 -19.23 -24.63 15.71
CA ILE A 455 -20.66 -24.90 15.93
C ILE A 455 -21.05 -26.28 15.40
N ARG A 456 -20.62 -26.63 14.19
CA ARG A 456 -20.86 -27.97 13.64
C ARG A 456 -20.34 -29.07 14.57
N SER A 457 -19.11 -28.94 15.06
CA SER A 457 -18.50 -29.91 15.98
C SER A 457 -19.26 -30.03 17.31
N THR A 458 -19.91 -28.96 17.78
CA THR A 458 -20.76 -29.01 18.98
C THR A 458 -22.13 -29.61 18.74
N LEU A 459 -22.69 -29.45 17.53
CA LEU A 459 -24.01 -29.96 17.17
C LEU A 459 -24.01 -31.43 16.75
N GLY A 460 -22.83 -32.07 16.71
CA GLY A 460 -22.69 -33.49 16.39
C GLY A 460 -22.98 -33.85 14.93
N ALA A 461 -22.85 -32.87 14.01
CA ALA A 461 -23.14 -33.03 12.59
C ALA A 461 -21.88 -33.20 11.72
#